data_AF-A0A485P1Z1-F1
#
_entry.id   AF-A0A485P1Z1-F1
#
_cell.length_a   1.000
_cell.length_b   1.000
_cell.length_c   1.000
_cell.angle_alpha   90.00
_cell.angle_beta   90.00
_cell.angle_gamma   90.00
#
_symmetry.space_group_name_H-M   'P 1'
#
loop_
_entity.id
_entity.type
_entity.pdbx_description
1 polymer ?
#
loop_
_entity_poly.entity_id
_entity_poly.type
_entity_poly.pdbx_seq_one_letter_code
_entity_poly.pdbx_strand_id
1 'polypeptide(L)'
;MATVEPETTPTPNPPPSEEKTESNQEVANPEHCIKHPLRSRWALWFFKNDKSKTWQANLLLISKFGTAEDFWALYNHIQLSSNLMPGCDYSLFKDGIEPMWEDEKNKRGGRWLITLNKQQR
;
A
#
# COMPACT_ATOMS: atom_id res chain seq x y z
N MET A 1 59.63 -13.26 32.60
CA MET A 1 58.18 -13.40 32.80
C MET A 1 57.59 -11.99 32.87
N ALA A 2 56.57 -11.73 32.03
CA ALA A 2 55.59 -10.64 32.04
C ALA A 2 56.07 -9.18 32.15
N THR A 3 55.98 -8.44 31.04
CA THR A 3 55.08 -7.28 30.82
C THR A 3 55.44 -6.62 29.49
N VAL A 4 54.46 -6.39 28.62
CA VAL A 4 54.10 -5.10 27.97
C VAL A 4 53.19 -5.34 26.75
N GLU A 5 51.97 -4.78 26.78
CA GLU A 5 51.25 -4.32 25.58
C GLU A 5 51.70 -2.89 25.24
N PRO A 6 51.52 -2.42 24.00
CA PRO A 6 50.31 -1.62 23.73
C PRO A 6 49.70 -1.80 22.32
N GLU A 7 48.47 -1.31 22.20
CA GLU A 7 47.54 -1.30 21.07
C GLU A 7 48.11 -0.81 19.72
N THR A 8 47.54 -1.33 18.62
CA THR A 8 46.77 -0.52 17.64
C THR A 8 46.14 -1.44 16.59
N THR A 9 44.81 -1.43 16.52
CA THR A 9 44.03 -2.16 15.51
C THR A 9 44.00 -1.38 14.19
N PRO A 10 44.38 -1.96 13.04
CA PRO A 10 44.01 -1.43 11.75
C PRO A 10 42.84 -2.24 11.17
N THR A 11 41.77 -1.52 10.85
CA THR A 11 40.59 -1.99 10.11
C THR A 11 41.00 -2.50 8.72
N PRO A 12 40.52 -3.68 8.25
CA PRO A 12 40.63 -4.04 6.85
C PRO A 12 39.36 -3.61 6.11
N ASN A 13 39.56 -2.73 5.12
CA ASN A 13 38.57 -2.36 4.10
C ASN A 13 38.01 -3.60 3.38
N PRO A 14 36.72 -3.62 2.99
CA PRO A 14 36.22 -4.58 2.01
C PRO A 14 36.61 -4.17 0.56
N PRO A 15 36.80 -5.14 -0.36
CA PRO A 15 37.26 -4.90 -1.73
C PRO A 15 36.06 -4.73 -2.72
N PRO A 16 36.30 -4.54 -4.03
CA PRO A 16 35.85 -3.40 -4.81
C PRO A 16 34.44 -3.53 -5.40
N SER A 17 33.91 -2.36 -5.75
CA SER A 17 32.73 -2.09 -6.58
C SER A 17 32.53 -3.05 -7.77
N GLU A 18 31.41 -3.77 -7.75
CA GLU A 18 30.83 -4.41 -8.93
C GLU A 18 29.99 -3.39 -9.71
N GLU A 19 30.45 -3.09 -10.92
CA GLU A 19 29.66 -2.45 -11.97
C GLU A 19 28.42 -3.31 -12.28
N LYS A 20 27.22 -2.72 -12.24
CA LYS A 20 26.00 -3.38 -12.70
C LYS A 20 25.57 -2.77 -14.04
N THR A 21 26.14 -3.32 -15.11
CA THR A 21 25.75 -3.06 -16.50
C THR A 21 24.56 -3.95 -16.88
N GLU A 22 23.47 -3.25 -17.21
CA GLU A 22 22.48 -3.50 -18.25
C GLU A 22 21.71 -4.84 -18.39
N SER A 23 20.39 -4.63 -18.49
CA SER A 23 19.44 -5.30 -19.40
C SER A 23 19.18 -6.79 -19.22
N ASN A 24 18.27 -7.10 -18.29
CA ASN A 24 17.42 -8.29 -18.46
C ASN A 24 16.25 -7.92 -19.39
N GLN A 25 16.39 -8.18 -20.69
CA GLN A 25 15.25 -8.39 -21.57
C GLN A 25 14.65 -9.76 -21.22
N GLU A 26 13.70 -9.76 -20.29
CA GLU A 26 12.89 -10.94 -20.02
C GLU A 26 11.93 -11.12 -21.21
N VAL A 27 12.16 -12.17 -21.98
CA VAL A 27 11.26 -12.59 -23.06
C VAL A 27 9.88 -12.82 -22.43
N ALA A 28 8.93 -11.94 -22.73
CA ALA A 28 7.58 -12.00 -22.16
C ALA A 28 6.89 -13.29 -22.63
N ASN A 29 6.89 -14.30 -21.76
CA ASN A 29 6.10 -15.52 -21.94
C ASN A 29 4.61 -15.12 -22.04
N PRO A 30 3.85 -15.53 -23.07
CA PRO A 30 2.44 -15.13 -23.26
C PRO A 30 1.53 -15.48 -22.08
N GLU A 31 1.93 -16.47 -21.27
CA GLU A 31 1.25 -16.85 -20.02
C GLU A 31 1.35 -15.79 -18.91
N HIS A 32 2.35 -14.89 -18.96
CA HIS A 32 2.49 -13.77 -18.01
C HIS A 32 1.52 -12.61 -18.27
N CYS A 33 0.72 -12.66 -19.34
CA CYS A 33 -0.31 -11.66 -19.61
C CYS A 33 -1.72 -12.08 -19.13
N ILE A 34 -1.88 -13.29 -18.58
CA ILE A 34 -3.18 -13.77 -18.07
C ILE A 34 -3.40 -13.19 -16.68
N LYS A 35 -4.31 -12.22 -16.59
CA LYS A 35 -4.74 -11.65 -15.32
C LYS A 35 -5.73 -12.56 -14.59
N HIS A 36 -5.66 -12.61 -13.27
CA HIS A 36 -6.55 -13.38 -12.40
C HIS A 36 -7.84 -12.59 -12.10
N PRO A 37 -9.00 -12.96 -12.68
CA PRO A 37 -10.24 -12.22 -12.46
C PRO A 37 -10.76 -12.40 -11.03
N LEU A 38 -11.18 -11.31 -10.42
CA LEU A 38 -11.91 -11.34 -9.15
C LEU A 38 -13.40 -11.61 -9.41
N ARG A 39 -14.07 -12.23 -8.44
CA ARG A 39 -15.52 -12.48 -8.51
C ARG A 39 -16.35 -11.20 -8.63
N SER A 40 -15.84 -10.07 -8.15
CA SER A 40 -16.49 -8.77 -8.22
C SER A 40 -15.45 -7.71 -8.50
N ARG A 41 -15.88 -6.63 -9.16
CA ARG A 41 -15.08 -5.41 -9.28
C ARG A 41 -15.15 -4.64 -7.98
N TRP A 42 -14.05 -3.98 -7.64
CA TRP A 42 -13.91 -3.19 -6.43
C TRP A 42 -13.49 -1.76 -6.78
N ALA A 43 -13.84 -0.84 -5.90
CA ALA A 43 -13.52 0.57 -5.97
C ALA A 43 -12.82 0.97 -4.66
N LEU A 44 -11.59 1.47 -4.78
CA LEU A 44 -10.83 2.02 -3.66
C LEU A 44 -11.07 3.52 -3.59
N TRP A 45 -11.50 3.98 -2.42
CA TRP A 45 -11.77 5.37 -2.10
C TRP A 45 -10.79 5.87 -1.06
N PHE A 46 -10.41 7.14 -1.17
CA PHE A 46 -9.63 7.88 -0.19
C PHE A 46 -10.49 8.98 0.40
N PHE A 47 -10.47 9.11 1.72
CA PHE A 47 -11.07 10.22 2.43
C PHE A 47 -9.96 11.04 3.06
N LYS A 48 -10.00 12.36 2.87
CA LYS A 48 -9.12 13.30 3.57
C LYS A 48 -9.97 14.31 4.31
N ASN A 49 -9.88 14.31 5.64
CA ASN A 49 -10.65 15.25 6.46
C ASN A 49 -10.13 16.70 6.33
N ASP A 50 -10.63 17.42 5.34
CA ASP A 50 -10.48 18.86 5.21
C ASP A 50 -11.70 19.55 5.81
N LYS A 51 -11.51 20.25 6.93
CA LYS A 51 -12.58 20.92 7.68
C LYS A 51 -13.26 22.04 6.89
N SER A 52 -12.65 22.52 5.80
CA SER A 52 -13.23 23.55 4.94
C SER A 52 -14.24 23.01 3.93
N LYS A 53 -14.29 21.68 3.72
CA LYS A 53 -15.11 21.02 2.71
C LYS A 53 -16.21 20.18 3.35
N THR A 54 -17.25 19.90 2.57
CA THR A 54 -18.26 18.91 2.96
C THR A 54 -17.65 17.51 3.01
N TRP A 55 -18.24 16.61 3.80
CA TRP A 55 -17.75 15.24 3.92
C TRP A 55 -17.69 14.53 2.56
N GLN A 56 -18.71 14.72 1.72
CA GLN A 56 -18.78 14.14 0.38
C GLN A 56 -17.67 14.68 -0.52
N ALA A 57 -17.33 15.98 -0.42
CA ALA A 57 -16.25 16.58 -1.20
C ALA A 57 -14.85 16.14 -0.75
N ASN A 58 -14.74 15.57 0.44
CA ASN A 58 -13.51 14.98 0.98
C ASN A 58 -13.30 13.53 0.57
N LEU A 59 -14.32 12.91 -0.02
CA LEU A 59 -14.29 11.55 -0.50
C LEU A 59 -13.87 11.52 -1.98
N LEU A 60 -12.81 10.77 -2.28
CA LEU A 60 -12.19 10.70 -3.59
C LEU A 60 -12.12 9.25 -4.04
N LEU A 61 -12.63 8.95 -5.23
CA LEU A 61 -12.39 7.65 -5.86
C LEU A 61 -10.96 7.61 -6.38
N ILE A 62 -10.16 6.65 -5.93
CA ILE A 62 -8.77 6.48 -6.39
C ILE A 62 -8.75 5.68 -7.69
N SER A 63 -9.28 4.46 -7.64
CA SER A 63 -9.24 3.54 -8.77
C SER A 63 -10.26 2.41 -8.58
N LYS A 64 -10.60 1.75 -9.69
CA LYS A 64 -11.44 0.56 -9.74
C LYS A 64 -10.65 -0.58 -10.37
N PHE A 65 -10.77 -1.78 -9.81
CA PHE A 65 -10.07 -2.95 -10.32
C PHE A 65 -10.98 -4.18 -10.33
N GLY A 66 -10.73 -5.06 -11.30
CA GLY A 66 -11.46 -6.31 -11.48
C GLY A 66 -10.59 -7.57 -11.44
N THR A 67 -9.27 -7.41 -11.33
CA THR A 67 -8.31 -8.51 -11.28
C THR A 67 -7.38 -8.37 -10.08
N ALA A 68 -6.72 -9.47 -9.69
CA ALA A 68 -5.76 -9.45 -8.60
C ALA A 68 -4.52 -8.60 -8.92
N GLU A 69 -4.07 -8.62 -10.17
CA GLU A 69 -2.92 -7.84 -10.65
C GLU A 69 -3.21 -6.35 -10.63
N ASP A 70 -4.41 -5.94 -11.04
CA ASP A 70 -4.81 -4.53 -11.00
C ASP A 70 -4.85 -4.01 -9.55
N PHE A 71 -5.27 -4.87 -8.60
CA PHE A 71 -5.18 -4.56 -7.17
C PHE A 71 -3.73 -4.40 -6.71
N TRP A 72 -2.85 -5.35 -7.03
CA TRP A 72 -1.44 -5.29 -6.61
C TRP A 72 -0.69 -4.12 -7.25
N ALA A 73 -0.97 -3.83 -8.52
CA ALA A 73 -0.45 -2.65 -9.19
C ALA A 73 -0.88 -1.38 -8.45
N LEU A 74 -2.15 -1.26 -8.06
CA LEU A 74 -2.63 -0.13 -7.27
C LEU A 74 -1.99 -0.08 -5.89
N TYR A 75 -1.98 -1.20 -5.16
CA TYR A 75 -1.47 -1.29 -3.79
C TYR A 75 -0.01 -0.85 -3.69
N ASN A 76 0.81 -1.20 -4.67
CA ASN A 76 2.23 -0.84 -4.71
C ASN A 76 2.47 0.66 -5.02
N HIS A 77 1.46 1.40 -5.47
CA HIS A 77 1.55 2.83 -5.80
C HIS A 77 0.77 3.74 -4.84
N ILE A 78 0.11 3.19 -3.82
CA ILE A 78 -0.58 3.97 -2.78
C ILE A 78 0.23 4.00 -1.49
N GLN A 79 0.01 5.04 -0.70
CA GLN A 79 0.61 5.15 0.61
C GLN A 79 0.05 4.06 1.55
N LEU A 80 0.93 3.38 2.28
CA LEU A 80 0.54 2.43 3.33
C LEU A 80 -0.35 3.11 4.38
N SER A 81 -1.36 2.39 4.86
CA SER A 81 -2.32 2.89 5.87
C SER A 81 -1.65 3.40 7.15
N SER A 82 -0.51 2.83 7.56
CA SER A 82 0.27 3.26 8.72
C SER A 82 0.91 4.64 8.54
N ASN A 83 1.21 5.02 7.30
CA ASN A 83 1.85 6.29 6.96
C ASN A 83 0.85 7.36 6.49
N LEU A 84 -0.45 7.12 6.67
CA LEU A 84 -1.48 8.11 6.37
C LEU A 84 -1.46 9.23 7.41
N MET A 85 -1.73 10.45 6.95
CA MET A 85 -1.92 11.57 7.86
C MET A 85 -3.16 11.34 8.74
N PRO A 86 -3.17 11.80 10.00
CA PRO A 86 -4.34 11.71 10.86
C PRO A 86 -5.60 12.30 10.19
N GLY A 87 -6.71 11.56 10.26
CA GLY A 87 -7.96 11.96 9.62
C GLY A 87 -8.04 11.63 8.11
N CYS A 88 -7.10 10.84 7.60
CA CYS A 88 -7.21 10.22 6.29
C CYS A 88 -7.60 8.74 6.41
N ASP A 89 -8.49 8.28 5.55
CA ASP A 89 -9.00 6.91 5.56
C ASP A 89 -9.02 6.32 4.14
N TYR A 90 -8.83 5.01 4.04
CA TYR A 90 -9.16 4.26 2.82
C TYR A 90 -10.45 3.46 3.02
N SER A 91 -11.23 3.32 1.96
CA SER A 91 -12.44 2.51 1.93
C SER A 91 -12.48 1.68 0.65
N LEU A 92 -12.62 0.36 0.79
CA LEU A 92 -12.72 -0.56 -0.34
C LEU A 92 -14.14 -1.14 -0.41
N PHE A 93 -14.87 -0.80 -1.46
CA PHE A 93 -16.25 -1.24 -1.68
C PHE A 93 -16.38 -1.91 -3.03
N LYS A 94 -17.45 -2.70 -3.23
CA LYS A 94 -17.76 -3.22 -4.57
C LYS A 94 -18.07 -2.05 -5.51
N ASP A 95 -17.75 -2.21 -6.79
CA ASP A 95 -18.05 -1.20 -7.79
C ASP A 95 -19.55 -0.89 -7.83
N GLY A 96 -19.89 0.40 -7.88
CA GLY A 96 -21.26 0.90 -7.79
C GLY A 96 -21.84 1.04 -6.38
N ILE A 97 -21.03 0.83 -5.32
CA ILE A 97 -21.42 1.12 -3.94
C ILE A 97 -20.53 2.25 -3.42
N GLU A 98 -21.16 3.32 -2.97
CA GLU A 98 -20.46 4.44 -2.35
C GLU A 98 -20.16 4.13 -0.88
N PRO A 99 -18.99 4.52 -0.33
CA PRO A 99 -18.59 4.23 1.04
C PRO A 99 -19.29 5.16 2.06
N MET A 100 -20.60 5.32 1.90
CA MET A 100 -21.45 6.17 2.73
C MET A 100 -22.67 5.42 3.25
N TRP A 101 -23.22 5.86 4.36
CA TRP A 101 -24.34 5.18 5.02
C TRP A 101 -25.67 5.40 4.29
N GLU A 102 -25.76 6.46 3.48
CA GLU A 102 -26.91 6.80 2.66
C GLU A 102 -27.09 5.85 1.45
N ASP A 103 -26.02 5.18 1.00
CA ASP A 103 -26.08 4.23 -0.11
C ASP A 103 -27.09 3.12 0.19
N GLU A 104 -27.92 2.78 -0.80
CA GLU A 104 -29.01 1.81 -0.63
C GLU A 104 -28.53 0.43 -0.20
N LYS A 105 -27.31 0.05 -0.57
CA LYS A 105 -26.68 -1.22 -0.19
C LYS A 105 -26.11 -1.19 1.23
N ASN A 106 -25.86 0.00 1.78
CA ASN A 106 -25.28 0.17 3.12
C ASN A 106 -26.31 0.54 4.19
N LYS A 107 -27.39 1.26 3.83
CA LYS A 107 -28.38 1.84 4.77
C LYS A 107 -29.05 0.87 5.75
N ARG A 108 -29.11 -0.42 5.41
CA ARG A 108 -29.67 -1.49 6.26
C ARG A 108 -28.61 -2.48 6.78
N GLY A 109 -27.35 -2.14 6.61
CA GLY A 109 -26.22 -2.97 7.02
C GLY A 109 -25.67 -2.61 8.40
N GLY A 110 -24.42 -2.97 8.61
CA GLY A 110 -23.62 -2.62 9.78
C GLY A 110 -22.15 -2.84 9.48
N ARG A 111 -21.28 -2.53 10.45
CA ARG A 111 -19.85 -2.82 10.33
C ARG A 111 -19.31 -3.39 11.64
N TRP A 112 -18.36 -4.30 11.50
CA TRP A 112 -17.50 -4.69 12.62
C TRP A 112 -16.35 -3.69 12.71
N LEU A 113 -16.10 -3.17 13.91
CA LEU A 113 -15.06 -2.19 14.15
C LEU A 113 -13.96 -2.80 15.01
N ILE A 114 -12.74 -2.80 14.49
CA ILE A 114 -11.54 -3.22 15.20
C ILE A 114 -10.69 -1.98 15.45
N THR A 115 -10.48 -1.64 16.73
CA THR A 115 -9.63 -0.52 17.13
C THR A 115 -8.24 -1.06 17.48
N LEU A 116 -7.23 -0.66 16.71
CA LEU A 116 -5.84 -0.99 16.99
C LEU A 116 -5.20 0.07 17.88
N ASN A 117 -4.39 -0.35 18.85
CA ASN A 117 -3.62 0.57 19.68
C ASN A 117 -2.53 1.26 18.85
N LYS A 118 -2.11 2.47 19.25
CA LYS A 118 -1.09 3.25 18.52
C LYS A 118 0.24 2.50 18.31
N GLN A 119 0.60 1.60 19.23
CA GLN A 119 1.82 0.78 19.13
C GLN A 119 1.70 -0.35 18.09
N GLN A 120 0.48 -0.70 17.68
CA GLN A 120 0.17 -1.78 16.73
C GLN A 120 -0.23 -1.22 15.34
N ARG A 121 -0.18 0.10 15.17
CA ARG A 121 -0.61 0.81 13.97
C ARG A 121 0.59 1.16 13.11
#